data_AF-A0A6C0E6J3-F1
#
_entry.id   AF-A0A6C0E6J3-F1
#
_cell.length_a   1.000
_cell.length_b   1.000
_cell.length_c   1.000
_cell.angle_alpha   90.00
_cell.angle_beta   90.00
_cell.angle_gamma   90.00
#
_symmetry.space_group_name_H-M   'P 1'
#
loop_
_entity.id
_entity.type
_entity.pdbx_description
1 polymer ?
#
loop_
_entity_poly.entity_id
_entity_poly.type
_entity_poly.pdbx_seq_one_letter_code
_entity_poly.pdbx_strand_id
1 'polypeptide(L)'
;MPGGGQIGIVAFGNQNLLFNGNPEFTYYYKVYRRYTHFSQESINITLDGPDQLLMDSPILVRAKIPRYADMLTDLMLVLQLPDMYSKIGYDDQVPSFRWIHMLGAFMIQNLSIYVGGSQVQSFPGEWIAARATADMKTDQYLKWRSLVGDASELNEPEWGVRGKSPNYPYTKGEYPHNLPKPAANTPTAPSVYGRTLRVPLPFWFSETWGAALPLVALQMHEVEVQIQLRPLREIYRLLDPIFNTEPVRTNRRLLNNPAYPTTNDESLPGPPYDNLTLQANYQSWNDVSGSPRWFYTQAGDPVPRQDGFIMNAHLEGNYVYLTEKEQVAFVGRELTYLVHQVQTFTFPSITGLTRLDLDVHGLISRLVFFGRRTDAIESRNDYINLSNWKYLNQAPYWPMPAGSPIPNSGLLVSYAQRDILRAARLLLAGNELQELRDATYFEVQTAFKNTEGLGAAGLHTGSLRPNDVMGPMYQMTFGLNASDHGQPSGTLNTSRIREVQLEIQPWDLDPYSPFAYDFTVYCETLNTLKLMNGMAGLGFAI
;
A
#
# COMPACT_ATOMS: atom_id res chain seq x y z
N MET A 1 -53.77 -14.59 -25.78
CA MET A 1 -53.60 -15.95 -25.22
C MET A 1 -52.17 -16.10 -24.72
N PRO A 2 -51.95 -16.42 -23.43
CA PRO A 2 -50.62 -16.69 -22.90
C PRO A 2 -50.25 -18.16 -23.21
N GLY A 3 -49.41 -18.38 -24.22
CA GLY A 3 -48.93 -19.73 -24.62
C GLY A 3 -47.45 -19.80 -24.96
N GLY A 4 -46.77 -18.65 -25.09
CA GLY A 4 -45.37 -18.59 -25.53
C GLY A 4 -44.38 -19.31 -24.59
N GLY A 5 -44.62 -19.28 -23.28
CA GLY A 5 -43.73 -19.92 -22.30
C GLY A 5 -43.79 -21.46 -22.31
N GLN A 6 -44.93 -22.04 -22.68
CA GLN A 6 -45.08 -23.51 -22.75
C GLN A 6 -44.34 -24.11 -23.94
N ILE A 7 -44.23 -23.38 -25.04
CA ILE A 7 -43.50 -23.82 -26.24
C ILE A 7 -42.03 -24.13 -25.91
N GLY A 8 -41.39 -23.29 -25.07
CA GLY A 8 -40.00 -23.50 -24.66
C GLY A 8 -39.77 -24.76 -23.81
N ILE A 9 -40.76 -25.21 -23.03
CA ILE A 9 -40.67 -26.44 -22.22
C ILE A 9 -40.88 -27.67 -23.10
N VAL A 10 -41.78 -27.61 -24.09
CA VAL A 10 -42.08 -28.73 -24.99
C VAL A 10 -40.94 -29.00 -25.97
N ALA A 11 -40.14 -27.98 -26.31
CA ALA A 11 -38.97 -28.09 -27.18
C ALA A 11 -37.76 -28.76 -26.48
N PHE A 12 -37.96 -29.93 -25.87
CA PHE A 12 -36.92 -30.74 -25.21
C PHE A 12 -36.34 -31.77 -26.20
N GLY A 13 -35.02 -31.87 -26.28
CA GLY A 13 -34.33 -32.83 -27.15
C GLY A 13 -33.13 -33.52 -26.49
N ASN A 14 -32.36 -34.29 -27.25
CA ASN A 14 -31.25 -35.08 -26.70
C ASN A 14 -30.14 -34.22 -26.07
N GLN A 15 -29.94 -32.98 -26.52
CA GLN A 15 -28.95 -32.06 -25.92
C GLN A 15 -29.34 -31.63 -24.50
N ASN A 16 -30.64 -31.57 -24.20
CA ASN A 16 -31.15 -31.19 -22.90
C ASN A 16 -30.80 -32.23 -21.81
N LEU A 17 -30.58 -33.49 -22.18
CA LEU A 17 -30.19 -34.54 -21.23
C LEU A 17 -28.90 -34.20 -20.46
N LEU A 18 -27.96 -33.46 -21.07
CA LEU A 18 -26.70 -33.06 -20.42
C LEU A 18 -26.87 -31.95 -19.38
N PHE A 19 -27.93 -31.13 -19.50
CA PHE A 19 -28.05 -29.90 -18.71
C PHE A 19 -29.25 -29.92 -17.76
N ASN A 20 -30.37 -30.49 -18.17
CA ASN A 20 -31.61 -30.54 -17.39
C ASN A 20 -32.34 -31.89 -17.51
N GLY A 21 -31.66 -32.94 -17.95
CA GLY A 21 -32.09 -34.32 -17.77
C GLY A 21 -31.83 -34.77 -16.33
N ASN A 22 -32.85 -35.30 -15.66
CA ASN A 22 -32.78 -35.72 -14.25
C ASN A 22 -32.15 -34.65 -13.32
N PRO A 23 -32.79 -33.49 -13.15
CA PRO A 23 -32.19 -32.34 -12.46
C PRO A 23 -31.88 -32.64 -10.98
N GLU A 24 -30.65 -32.35 -10.57
CA GLU A 24 -30.17 -32.57 -9.19
C GLU A 24 -30.46 -31.37 -8.26
N PHE A 25 -30.72 -30.20 -8.82
CA PHE A 25 -31.07 -28.99 -8.07
C PHE A 25 -32.06 -28.12 -8.84
N THR A 26 -32.67 -27.15 -8.16
CA THR A 26 -33.59 -26.18 -8.76
C THR A 26 -33.22 -24.76 -8.36
N TYR A 27 -33.38 -23.82 -9.30
CA TYR A 27 -33.20 -22.39 -9.03
C TYR A 27 -34.39 -21.77 -8.28
N TYR A 28 -35.54 -22.46 -8.26
CA TYR A 28 -36.78 -21.92 -7.71
C TYR A 28 -37.02 -22.30 -6.25
N TYR A 29 -36.12 -23.09 -5.64
CA TYR A 29 -36.19 -23.43 -4.23
C TYR A 29 -34.79 -23.55 -3.63
N LYS A 30 -34.49 -22.70 -2.63
CA LYS A 30 -33.19 -22.65 -1.95
C LYS A 30 -33.27 -23.36 -0.60
N VAL A 31 -32.51 -24.44 -0.43
CA VAL A 31 -32.30 -25.09 0.87
C VAL A 31 -31.20 -24.34 1.63
N TYR A 32 -31.53 -23.81 2.80
CA TYR A 32 -30.55 -23.13 3.67
C TYR A 32 -29.79 -24.14 4.52
N ARG A 33 -28.46 -23.99 4.59
CA ARG A 33 -27.62 -24.74 5.54
C ARG A 33 -27.74 -24.09 6.93
N ARG A 34 -28.00 -24.89 7.96
CA ARG A 34 -28.00 -24.43 9.36
C ARG A 34 -26.55 -24.21 9.79
N TYR A 35 -26.23 -23.04 10.34
CA TYR A 35 -24.92 -22.67 10.86
C TYR A 35 -24.89 -22.78 12.40
N THR A 36 -23.70 -22.83 13.00
CA THR A 36 -23.54 -22.79 14.46
C THR A 36 -23.87 -21.41 14.99
N HIS A 37 -24.48 -21.32 16.17
CA HIS A 37 -24.82 -20.02 16.74
C HIS A 37 -23.56 -19.34 17.28
N PHE A 38 -23.31 -18.10 16.85
CA PHE A 38 -22.18 -17.30 17.32
C PHE A 38 -22.59 -15.83 17.42
N SER A 39 -21.82 -15.05 18.17
CA SER A 39 -21.93 -13.59 18.26
C SER A 39 -20.59 -12.94 18.03
N GLN A 40 -20.56 -11.69 17.60
CA GLN A 40 -19.33 -10.93 17.34
C GLN A 40 -19.35 -9.60 18.11
N GLU A 41 -18.18 -9.16 18.53
CA GLU A 41 -17.97 -7.88 19.21
C GLU A 41 -16.60 -7.31 18.86
N SER A 42 -16.54 -6.00 18.61
CA SER A 42 -15.28 -5.29 18.41
C SER A 42 -14.76 -4.78 19.76
N ILE A 43 -13.52 -5.11 20.11
CA ILE A 43 -12.91 -4.75 21.39
C ILE A 43 -11.56 -4.05 21.16
N ASN A 44 -11.33 -2.97 21.91
CA ASN A 44 -10.07 -2.24 21.90
C ASN A 44 -9.02 -2.95 22.76
N ILE A 45 -7.82 -3.09 22.21
CA ILE A 45 -6.65 -3.70 22.82
C ILE A 45 -5.60 -2.60 22.96
N THR A 46 -5.13 -2.38 24.19
CA THR A 46 -4.13 -1.37 24.47
C THR A 46 -2.76 -1.78 23.94
N LEU A 47 -2.02 -0.80 23.48
CA LEU A 47 -0.66 -0.95 23.01
C LEU A 47 0.33 -0.61 24.13
N ASP A 48 1.40 -1.39 24.23
CA ASP A 48 2.55 -1.17 25.11
C ASP A 48 3.72 -0.61 24.30
N GLY A 49 4.21 0.57 24.69
CA GLY A 49 5.28 1.27 24.01
C GLY A 49 5.12 2.80 24.03
N PRO A 50 5.97 3.53 23.29
CA PRO A 50 5.87 4.97 23.16
C PRO A 50 4.59 5.40 22.41
N ASP A 51 3.90 6.43 22.90
CA ASP A 51 2.67 6.98 22.28
C ASP A 51 2.92 8.18 21.34
N GLN A 52 4.19 8.56 21.17
CA GLN A 52 4.60 9.66 20.31
C GLN A 52 5.61 9.19 19.26
N LEU A 53 5.40 9.60 18.01
CA LEU A 53 6.38 9.39 16.94
C LEU A 53 7.61 10.28 17.16
N LEU A 54 8.78 9.71 16.88
CA LEU A 54 10.03 10.45 16.90
C LEU A 54 10.37 10.95 15.50
N MET A 55 11.12 12.05 15.42
CA MET A 55 11.44 12.70 14.15
C MET A 55 12.31 11.82 13.25
N ASP A 56 13.32 11.18 13.83
CA ASP A 56 14.40 10.52 13.11
C ASP A 56 14.59 9.03 13.45
N SER A 57 13.89 8.52 14.47
CA SER A 57 13.99 7.12 14.87
C SER A 57 12.65 6.41 14.83
N PRO A 58 12.60 5.16 14.36
CA PRO A 58 11.40 4.35 14.44
C PRO A 58 11.07 4.00 15.89
N ILE A 59 9.80 3.72 16.17
CA ILE A 59 9.34 3.24 17.48
C ILE A 59 8.75 1.85 17.36
N LEU A 60 8.92 1.04 18.41
CA LEU A 60 8.32 -0.29 18.49
C LEU A 60 7.20 -0.27 19.52
N VAL A 61 6.04 -0.75 19.11
CA VAL A 61 4.85 -0.86 19.94
C VAL A 61 4.35 -2.29 19.89
N ARG A 62 3.94 -2.84 21.03
CA ARG A 62 3.56 -4.25 21.19
C ARG A 62 2.16 -4.37 21.74
N ALA A 63 1.45 -5.42 21.37
CA ALA A 63 0.13 -5.71 21.90
C ALA A 63 0.04 -7.20 22.24
N LYS A 64 -0.32 -7.52 23.48
CA LYS A 64 -0.74 -8.86 23.84
C LYS A 64 -2.23 -8.97 23.55
N ILE A 65 -2.63 -9.95 22.74
CA ILE A 65 -4.03 -10.16 22.40
C ILE A 65 -4.72 -10.81 23.62
N PRO A 66 -5.65 -10.10 24.29
CA PRO A 66 -6.36 -10.64 25.43
C PRO A 66 -7.35 -11.71 25.00
N ARG A 67 -7.59 -12.69 25.87
CA ARG A 67 -8.56 -13.78 25.62
C ARG A 67 -9.95 -13.38 26.13
N TYR A 68 -10.52 -12.31 25.58
CA TYR A 68 -11.87 -11.87 25.95
C TYR A 68 -12.98 -12.76 25.36
N ALA A 69 -12.71 -13.40 24.21
CA ALA A 69 -13.62 -14.34 23.55
C ALA A 69 -12.85 -15.57 22.99
N ASP A 70 -13.57 -16.41 22.24
CA ASP A 70 -13.08 -17.71 21.79
C ASP A 70 -12.23 -17.64 20.52
N MET A 71 -12.55 -16.72 19.61
CA MET A 71 -11.79 -16.52 18.37
C MET A 71 -11.58 -15.03 18.05
N LEU A 72 -10.58 -14.75 17.22
CA LEU A 72 -10.28 -13.44 16.64
C LEU A 72 -10.35 -13.53 15.11
N THR A 73 -11.17 -12.69 14.47
CA THR A 73 -11.29 -12.65 12.99
C THR A 73 -10.48 -11.53 12.39
N ASP A 74 -10.66 -10.30 12.86
CA ASP A 74 -10.08 -9.12 12.21
C ASP A 74 -9.30 -8.31 13.23
N LEU A 75 -8.26 -7.62 12.75
CA LEU A 75 -7.45 -6.74 13.57
C LEU A 75 -7.15 -5.45 12.81
N MET A 76 -7.46 -4.31 13.42
CA MET A 76 -7.21 -2.98 12.87
C MET A 76 -6.31 -2.18 13.79
N LEU A 77 -5.36 -1.43 13.23
CA LEU A 77 -4.58 -0.44 13.96
C LEU A 77 -5.28 0.92 13.87
N VAL A 78 -5.63 1.48 15.02
CA VAL A 78 -6.32 2.76 15.13
C VAL A 78 -5.34 3.82 15.62
N LEU A 79 -5.23 4.93 14.88
CA LEU A 79 -4.29 6.01 15.12
C LEU A 79 -4.98 7.36 14.93
N GLN A 80 -4.69 8.37 15.75
CA GLN A 80 -5.23 9.72 15.61
C GLN A 80 -4.18 10.65 15.01
N LEU A 81 -4.52 11.33 13.90
CA LEU A 81 -3.71 12.38 13.32
C LEU A 81 -4.08 13.76 13.89
N PRO A 82 -3.10 14.67 14.07
CA PRO A 82 -3.35 16.02 14.52
C PRO A 82 -3.85 16.92 13.37
N ASP A 83 -4.46 18.05 13.75
CA ASP A 83 -4.71 19.15 12.83
C ASP A 83 -3.39 19.82 12.42
N MET A 84 -3.26 20.12 11.12
CA MET A 84 -2.08 20.77 10.56
C MET A 84 -2.43 22.14 9.96
N TYR A 85 -1.60 23.13 10.26
CA TYR A 85 -1.77 24.54 9.95
C TYR A 85 -0.60 25.04 9.11
N SER A 86 -0.82 25.15 7.81
CA SER A 86 0.15 25.70 6.86
C SER A 86 -0.03 27.20 6.75
N LYS A 87 0.83 27.97 7.42
CA LYS A 87 0.70 29.43 7.58
C LYS A 87 1.30 30.16 6.38
N ILE A 88 0.65 31.23 5.91
CA ILE A 88 1.28 32.17 4.96
C ILE A 88 2.33 32.99 5.71
N GLY A 89 3.58 32.95 5.25
CA GLY A 89 4.70 33.73 5.76
C GLY A 89 4.69 35.19 5.29
N TYR A 90 5.67 35.96 5.74
CA TYR A 90 5.95 37.31 5.20
C TYR A 90 6.76 37.13 3.90
N ASP A 91 6.50 37.91 2.84
CA ASP A 91 7.11 37.79 1.50
C ASP A 91 6.58 36.61 0.64
N ASP A 92 5.25 36.38 0.64
CA ASP A 92 4.55 35.36 -0.17
C ASP A 92 5.06 33.92 -0.03
N GLN A 93 5.74 33.62 1.08
CA GLN A 93 6.16 32.26 1.40
C GLN A 93 4.95 31.44 1.87
N VAL A 94 4.58 30.38 1.14
CA VAL A 94 3.36 29.62 1.44
C VAL A 94 3.64 28.12 1.61
N PRO A 95 4.37 27.70 2.66
CA PRO A 95 4.70 26.29 2.85
C PRO A 95 3.43 25.46 2.90
N SER A 96 3.32 24.42 2.07
CA SER A 96 2.15 23.53 2.07
C SER A 96 2.53 22.16 2.63
N PHE A 97 2.03 21.88 3.83
CA PHE A 97 2.16 20.57 4.45
C PHE A 97 1.26 19.52 3.79
N ARG A 98 1.77 18.31 3.60
CA ARG A 98 1.01 17.17 3.07
C ARG A 98 1.45 15.88 3.74
N TRP A 99 0.51 14.99 4.04
CA TRP A 99 0.86 13.61 4.39
C TRP A 99 1.22 12.81 3.13
N ILE A 100 1.92 11.69 3.29
CA ILE A 100 2.13 10.76 2.17
C ILE A 100 0.83 10.04 1.78
N HIS A 101 0.80 9.51 0.56
CA HIS A 101 -0.25 8.59 0.13
C HIS A 101 -0.25 7.30 0.97
N MET A 102 -1.43 6.72 1.18
CA MET A 102 -1.63 5.50 1.98
C MET A 102 -0.92 5.53 3.34
N LEU A 103 -1.03 6.69 4.02
CA LEU A 103 -0.33 7.01 5.25
C LEU A 103 -0.38 5.87 6.28
N GLY A 104 -1.55 5.31 6.53
CA GLY A 104 -1.71 4.24 7.52
C GLY A 104 -0.91 2.97 7.21
N ALA A 105 -0.82 2.58 5.93
CA ALA A 105 -0.03 1.43 5.51
C ALA A 105 1.47 1.73 5.59
N PHE A 106 1.91 2.87 5.04
CA PHE A 106 3.32 3.22 5.02
C PHE A 106 3.88 3.67 6.37
N MET A 107 3.05 4.15 7.30
CA MET A 107 3.48 4.45 8.68
C MET A 107 4.00 3.20 9.38
N ILE A 108 3.54 2.02 9.00
CA ILE A 108 4.07 0.75 9.48
C ILE A 108 5.35 0.44 8.71
N GLN A 109 6.47 0.39 9.41
CA GLN A 109 7.75 -0.06 8.85
C GLN A 109 7.74 -1.58 8.72
N ASN A 110 7.43 -2.28 9.82
CA ASN A 110 7.33 -3.73 9.87
C ASN A 110 6.21 -4.16 10.82
N LEU A 111 5.50 -5.22 10.43
CA LEU A 111 4.48 -5.86 11.22
C LEU A 111 4.89 -7.30 11.46
N SER A 112 4.72 -7.80 12.69
CA SER A 112 4.97 -9.20 13.02
C SER A 112 4.00 -9.70 14.07
N ILE A 113 3.66 -10.98 13.98
CA ILE A 113 2.82 -11.67 14.95
C ILE A 113 3.53 -12.92 15.44
N TYR A 114 3.51 -13.08 16.76
CA TYR A 114 4.12 -14.17 17.50
C TYR A 114 3.05 -14.97 18.21
N VAL A 115 3.18 -16.28 18.18
CA VAL A 115 2.32 -17.20 18.94
C VAL A 115 3.22 -18.12 19.75
N GLY A 116 3.15 -18.04 21.09
CA GLY A 116 4.02 -18.81 21.97
C GLY A 116 5.51 -18.49 21.82
N GLY A 117 5.84 -17.24 21.44
CA GLY A 117 7.21 -16.80 21.19
C GLY A 117 7.77 -17.11 19.79
N SER A 118 7.09 -17.92 18.99
CA SER A 118 7.48 -18.16 17.59
C SER A 118 6.85 -17.13 16.66
N GLN A 119 7.63 -16.56 15.75
CA GLN A 119 7.13 -15.66 14.71
C GLN A 119 6.34 -16.46 13.67
N VAL A 120 5.06 -16.15 13.49
CA VAL A 120 4.17 -16.85 12.54
C VAL A 120 4.11 -16.12 11.21
N GLN A 121 4.00 -14.80 11.22
CA GLN A 121 3.93 -14.00 10.00
C GLN A 121 4.62 -12.65 10.24
N SER A 122 5.34 -12.15 9.24
CA SER A 122 5.87 -10.78 9.24
C SER A 122 5.90 -10.23 7.83
N PHE A 123 5.61 -8.94 7.70
CA PHE A 123 5.66 -8.23 6.43
C PHE A 123 5.76 -6.72 6.68
N PRO A 124 6.37 -5.96 5.75
CA PRO A 124 6.43 -4.51 5.83
C PRO A 124 5.07 -3.86 5.52
N GLY A 125 4.86 -2.62 5.96
CA GLY A 125 3.65 -1.86 5.63
C GLY A 125 3.48 -1.60 4.13
N GLU A 126 4.59 -1.57 3.39
CA GLU A 126 4.60 -1.49 1.92
C GLU A 126 3.95 -2.70 1.26
N TRP A 127 4.06 -3.89 1.86
CA TRP A 127 3.35 -5.07 1.39
C TRP A 127 1.83 -4.92 1.57
N ILE A 128 1.37 -4.28 2.66
CA ILE A 128 -0.07 -4.03 2.88
C ILE A 128 -0.64 -3.18 1.72
N ALA A 129 0.09 -2.13 1.32
CA ALA A 129 -0.29 -1.29 0.19
C ALA A 129 -0.24 -2.05 -1.15
N ALA A 130 0.86 -2.76 -1.41
CA ALA A 130 1.03 -3.55 -2.64
C ALA A 130 -0.07 -4.61 -2.78
N ARG A 131 -0.35 -5.35 -1.70
CA ARG A 131 -1.41 -6.35 -1.63
C ARG A 131 -2.79 -5.73 -1.85
N ALA A 132 -3.09 -4.60 -1.20
CA ALA A 132 -4.36 -3.92 -1.39
C ALA A 132 -4.59 -3.51 -2.86
N THR A 133 -3.56 -2.97 -3.52
CA THR A 133 -3.64 -2.62 -4.95
C THR A 133 -3.72 -3.85 -5.86
N ALA A 134 -3.02 -4.94 -5.54
CA ALA A 134 -2.97 -6.17 -6.35
C ALA A 134 -4.22 -7.05 -6.21
N ASP A 135 -4.86 -7.08 -5.05
CA ASP A 135 -5.93 -8.04 -4.73
C ASP A 135 -7.32 -7.41 -4.60
N MET A 136 -7.46 -6.14 -4.21
CA MET A 136 -8.77 -5.55 -3.93
C MET A 136 -9.45 -5.01 -5.18
N LYS A 137 -10.73 -5.35 -5.35
CA LYS A 137 -11.61 -4.73 -6.36
C LYS A 137 -11.76 -3.24 -6.11
N THR A 138 -12.03 -2.46 -7.16
CA THR A 138 -12.12 -0.99 -7.09
C THR A 138 -12.99 -0.44 -5.96
N ASP A 139 -14.18 -1.00 -5.72
CA ASP A 139 -15.06 -0.54 -4.63
C ASP A 139 -14.49 -0.84 -3.23
N GLN A 140 -13.91 -2.03 -3.04
CA GLN A 140 -13.26 -2.39 -1.79
C GLN A 140 -12.00 -1.57 -1.56
N TYR A 141 -11.22 -1.33 -2.61
CA TYR A 141 -10.03 -0.49 -2.57
C TYR A 141 -10.36 0.96 -2.20
N LEU A 142 -11.43 1.55 -2.74
CA LEU A 142 -11.87 2.90 -2.34
C LEU A 142 -12.24 2.99 -0.85
N LYS A 143 -12.88 1.96 -0.30
CA LYS A 143 -13.18 1.85 1.13
C LYS A 143 -11.90 1.65 1.96
N TRP A 144 -10.97 0.85 1.47
CA TRP A 144 -9.68 0.65 2.11
C TRP A 144 -8.85 1.95 2.16
N ARG A 145 -8.83 2.72 1.06
CA ARG A 145 -8.16 4.02 0.99
C ARG A 145 -8.67 5.00 2.04
N SER A 146 -9.99 5.08 2.24
CA SER A 146 -10.55 5.97 3.26
C SER A 146 -10.17 5.54 4.68
N LEU A 147 -10.05 4.24 4.93
CA LEU A 147 -9.60 3.66 6.20
C LEU A 147 -8.12 3.95 6.51
N VAL A 148 -7.23 3.81 5.52
CA VAL A 148 -5.78 4.07 5.69
C VAL A 148 -5.38 5.54 5.57
N GLY A 149 -6.34 6.44 5.34
CA GLY A 149 -6.06 7.87 5.22
C GLY A 149 -5.48 8.28 3.87
N ASP A 150 -5.73 7.52 2.81
CA ASP A 150 -5.39 7.93 1.44
C ASP A 150 -6.52 8.76 0.83
N ALA A 151 -6.74 9.94 1.41
CA ALA A 151 -7.73 10.90 0.94
C ALA A 151 -7.03 12.16 0.43
N SER A 152 -7.58 12.76 -0.64
CA SER A 152 -7.07 14.00 -1.24
C SER A 152 -6.86 15.12 -0.20
N GLU A 153 -7.69 15.20 0.83
CA GLU A 153 -7.54 16.18 1.91
C GLU A 153 -6.26 16.04 2.75
N LEU A 154 -5.65 14.86 2.80
CA LEU A 154 -4.41 14.59 3.54
C LEU A 154 -3.17 14.72 2.66
N ASN A 155 -3.20 14.11 1.47
CA ASN A 155 -2.04 13.95 0.59
C ASN A 155 -1.94 15.06 -0.48
N GLU A 156 -3.06 15.59 -0.96
CA GLU A 156 -3.14 16.61 -2.00
C GLU A 156 -4.26 17.63 -1.69
N PRO A 157 -4.14 18.46 -0.62
CA PRO A 157 -5.26 19.25 -0.10
C PRO A 157 -5.91 20.21 -1.11
N GLU A 158 -5.19 20.62 -2.15
CA GLU A 158 -5.72 21.38 -3.30
C GLU A 158 -6.80 20.65 -4.12
N TRP A 159 -6.81 19.31 -4.08
CA TRP A 159 -7.82 18.45 -4.70
C TRP A 159 -8.89 18.00 -3.68
N GLY A 160 -8.68 18.29 -2.40
CA GLY A 160 -9.64 18.04 -1.34
C GLY A 160 -10.88 18.94 -1.46
N VAL A 161 -11.94 18.59 -0.72
CA VAL A 161 -13.23 19.29 -0.78
C VAL A 161 -13.08 20.79 -0.48
N ARG A 162 -12.16 21.16 0.42
CA ARG A 162 -11.89 22.56 0.80
C ARG A 162 -10.99 23.32 -0.17
N GLY A 163 -10.12 22.62 -0.91
CA GLY A 163 -9.24 23.26 -1.90
C GLY A 163 -9.97 23.58 -3.20
N LYS A 164 -11.00 22.79 -3.56
CA LYS A 164 -11.73 22.93 -4.82
C LYS A 164 -12.45 24.28 -4.98
N SER A 165 -12.34 24.84 -6.18
CA SER A 165 -13.13 26.00 -6.57
C SER A 165 -14.61 25.63 -6.73
N PRO A 166 -15.57 26.38 -6.16
CA PRO A 166 -17.01 26.15 -6.35
C PRO A 166 -17.45 26.14 -7.82
N ASN A 167 -16.71 26.85 -8.68
CA ASN A 167 -17.04 26.99 -10.10
C ASN A 167 -16.49 25.86 -10.97
N TYR A 168 -15.50 25.11 -10.49
CA TYR A 168 -14.83 24.04 -11.24
C TYR A 168 -14.52 22.83 -10.35
N PRO A 169 -15.51 21.98 -10.05
CA PRO A 169 -15.35 20.87 -9.11
C PRO A 169 -14.40 19.77 -9.59
N TYR A 170 -14.01 19.78 -10.86
CA TYR A 170 -13.10 18.81 -11.49
C TYR A 170 -11.71 19.37 -11.82
N THR A 171 -11.43 20.63 -11.49
CA THR A 171 -10.09 21.22 -11.68
C THR A 171 -9.34 21.26 -10.36
N LYS A 172 -8.00 21.29 -10.46
CA LYS A 172 -7.13 21.59 -9.33
C LYS A 172 -7.55 22.92 -8.70
N GLY A 173 -7.77 22.92 -7.39
CA GLY A 173 -8.07 24.10 -6.61
C GLY A 173 -6.82 24.78 -6.05
N GLU A 174 -7.01 25.58 -5.00
CA GLU A 174 -5.92 26.21 -4.26
C GLU A 174 -5.66 25.45 -2.97
N TYR A 175 -4.41 25.43 -2.51
CA TYR A 175 -4.10 24.82 -1.22
C TYR A 175 -4.72 25.67 -0.09
N PRO A 176 -5.38 25.05 0.92
CA PRO A 176 -6.05 25.78 1.99
C PRO A 176 -5.04 26.32 3.03
N HIS A 177 -4.36 27.42 2.72
CA HIS A 177 -3.44 28.05 3.67
C HIS A 177 -4.16 28.81 4.79
N ASN A 178 -3.47 28.91 5.91
CA ASN A 178 -3.89 29.64 7.09
C ASN A 178 -3.31 31.05 7.08
N LEU A 179 -4.15 32.06 7.29
CA LEU A 179 -3.70 33.44 7.31
C LEU A 179 -2.92 33.73 8.61
N PRO A 180 -1.75 34.40 8.54
CA PRO A 180 -0.95 34.73 9.72
C PRO A 180 -1.65 35.72 10.68
N LYS A 181 -2.73 36.37 10.22
CA LYS A 181 -3.52 37.33 11.00
C LYS A 181 -5.01 37.30 10.62
N PRO A 182 -5.85 36.48 11.27
CA PRO A 182 -7.09 37.02 11.80
C PRO A 182 -6.72 38.05 12.89
N ALA A 183 -7.62 38.95 13.28
CA ALA A 183 -7.48 39.58 14.61
C ALA A 183 -7.20 38.45 15.61
N ALA A 184 -6.18 38.58 16.47
CA ALA A 184 -5.52 37.50 17.22
C ALA A 184 -6.41 36.61 18.13
N ASN A 185 -7.74 36.77 18.06
CA ASN A 185 -8.75 36.10 18.85
C ASN A 185 -9.72 35.24 18.00
N THR A 186 -9.59 35.17 16.66
CA THR A 186 -10.50 34.36 15.83
C THR A 186 -9.86 33.01 15.49
N PRO A 187 -10.45 31.87 15.90
CA PRO A 187 -9.93 30.55 15.57
C PRO A 187 -9.99 30.33 14.06
N THR A 188 -8.88 29.82 13.52
CA THR A 188 -8.76 29.51 12.10
C THR A 188 -8.93 28.02 11.84
N ALA A 189 -9.50 27.68 10.68
CA ALA A 189 -9.56 26.29 10.26
C ALA A 189 -8.16 25.77 9.92
N PRO A 190 -7.83 24.51 10.25
CA PRO A 190 -6.59 23.88 9.82
C PRO A 190 -6.53 23.73 8.30
N SER A 191 -5.32 23.65 7.77
CA SER A 191 -5.07 23.35 6.36
C SER A 191 -5.37 21.88 6.06
N VAL A 192 -4.96 20.99 6.96
CA VAL A 192 -5.25 19.56 6.90
C VAL A 192 -5.88 19.17 8.23
N TYR A 193 -7.11 18.65 8.19
CA TYR A 193 -7.80 18.21 9.40
C TYR A 193 -7.25 16.88 9.92
N GLY A 194 -7.09 16.83 11.24
CA GLY A 194 -6.86 15.62 11.99
C GLY A 194 -8.01 14.64 11.80
N ARG A 195 -7.68 13.35 11.80
CA ARG A 195 -8.64 12.26 11.64
C ARG A 195 -8.12 10.99 12.28
N THR A 196 -9.04 10.10 12.62
CA THR A 196 -8.71 8.76 13.07
C THR A 196 -8.52 7.85 11.86
N LEU A 197 -7.33 7.28 11.72
CA LEU A 197 -7.02 6.22 10.77
C LEU A 197 -7.38 4.87 11.38
N ARG A 198 -7.85 3.95 10.53
CA ARG A 198 -8.19 2.57 10.90
C ARG A 198 -7.53 1.65 9.89
N VAL A 199 -6.31 1.20 10.15
CA VAL A 199 -5.50 0.42 9.20
C VAL A 199 -5.80 -1.07 9.38
N PRO A 200 -6.44 -1.74 8.41
CA PRO A 200 -6.66 -3.18 8.51
C PRO A 200 -5.34 -3.93 8.38
N LEU A 201 -5.08 -4.87 9.30
CA LEU A 201 -3.87 -5.68 9.33
C LEU A 201 -4.14 -7.03 8.66
N PRO A 202 -3.55 -7.31 7.48
CA PRO A 202 -3.89 -8.47 6.66
C PRO A 202 -3.13 -9.73 7.12
N PHE A 203 -3.31 -10.10 8.39
CA PHE A 203 -2.85 -11.39 8.89
C PHE A 203 -3.69 -12.52 8.32
N TRP A 204 -3.18 -13.76 8.32
CA TRP A 204 -3.88 -14.92 7.73
C TRP A 204 -5.31 -15.13 8.26
N PHE A 205 -5.56 -14.79 9.54
CA PHE A 205 -6.86 -14.96 10.17
C PHE A 205 -7.88 -13.87 9.78
N SER A 206 -7.40 -12.73 9.24
CA SER A 206 -8.22 -11.62 8.72
C SER A 206 -8.65 -11.79 7.27
N GLU A 207 -8.16 -12.83 6.58
CA GLU A 207 -8.41 -13.01 5.14
C GLU A 207 -9.75 -13.67 4.85
N THR A 208 -10.11 -14.66 5.66
CA THR A 208 -11.37 -15.38 5.53
C THR A 208 -11.92 -15.73 6.90
N TRP A 209 -13.25 -15.74 7.04
CA TRP A 209 -13.89 -16.12 8.31
C TRP A 209 -13.56 -17.56 8.74
N GLY A 210 -13.23 -18.44 7.80
CA GLY A 210 -12.81 -19.81 8.09
C GLY A 210 -11.39 -19.93 8.67
N ALA A 211 -10.57 -18.88 8.55
CA ALA A 211 -9.20 -18.84 9.04
C ALA A 211 -9.07 -18.13 10.40
N ALA A 212 -10.19 -17.74 11.02
CA ALA A 212 -10.21 -17.04 12.31
C ALA A 212 -9.36 -17.76 13.36
N LEU A 213 -8.60 -16.99 14.14
CA LEU A 213 -7.63 -17.50 15.12
C LEU A 213 -8.36 -17.99 16.38
N PRO A 214 -8.34 -19.29 16.71
CA PRO A 214 -9.05 -19.80 17.88
C PRO A 214 -8.23 -19.60 19.16
N LEU A 215 -8.47 -18.49 19.85
CA LEU A 215 -7.84 -18.16 21.14
C LEU A 215 -8.14 -19.21 22.20
N VAL A 216 -9.33 -19.84 22.15
CA VAL A 216 -9.73 -20.92 23.06
C VAL A 216 -8.82 -22.16 22.96
N ALA A 217 -8.23 -22.41 21.79
CA ALA A 217 -7.31 -23.53 21.53
C ALA A 217 -5.84 -23.20 21.87
N LEU A 218 -5.54 -21.95 22.25
CA LEU A 218 -4.18 -21.46 22.50
C LEU A 218 -3.90 -21.26 23.99
N GLN A 219 -4.47 -22.05 24.88
CA GLN A 219 -4.43 -21.80 26.34
C GLN A 219 -3.02 -21.63 26.93
N MET A 220 -2.02 -22.32 26.38
CA MET A 220 -0.63 -22.29 26.85
C MET A 220 0.23 -21.25 26.13
N HIS A 221 -0.20 -20.74 24.97
CA HIS A 221 0.56 -19.77 24.17
C HIS A 221 -0.12 -18.40 24.18
N GLU A 222 0.66 -17.37 24.45
CA GLU A 222 0.22 -15.98 24.25
C GLU A 222 0.37 -15.59 22.78
N VAL A 223 -0.54 -14.75 22.31
CA VAL A 223 -0.48 -14.13 20.98
C VAL A 223 -0.03 -12.68 21.16
N GLU A 224 1.08 -12.33 20.53
CA GLU A 224 1.67 -10.99 20.60
C GLU A 224 1.82 -10.41 19.19
N VAL A 225 1.35 -9.18 19.01
CA VAL A 225 1.54 -8.41 17.78
C VAL A 225 2.57 -7.32 18.05
N GLN A 226 3.58 -7.23 17.20
CA GLN A 226 4.61 -6.20 17.27
C GLN A 226 4.56 -5.34 16.00
N ILE A 227 4.46 -4.03 16.22
CA ILE A 227 4.31 -3.01 15.18
C ILE A 227 5.47 -2.04 15.31
N GLN A 228 6.31 -1.98 14.28
CA GLN A 228 7.34 -0.98 14.16
C GLN A 228 6.80 0.18 13.32
N LEU A 229 6.71 1.37 13.90
CA LEU A 229 6.25 2.59 13.22
C LEU A 229 7.44 3.40 12.72
N ARG A 230 7.31 3.94 11.49
CA ARG A 230 8.32 4.77 10.84
C ARG A 230 8.53 6.10 11.55
N PRO A 231 9.73 6.68 11.42
CA PRO A 231 9.98 8.04 11.90
C PRO A 231 9.12 9.07 11.16
N LEU A 232 8.81 10.17 11.84
CA LEU A 232 7.93 11.23 11.32
C LEU A 232 8.46 11.83 10.01
N ARG A 233 9.79 11.97 9.85
CA ARG A 233 10.43 12.47 8.63
C ARG A 233 10.08 11.67 7.36
N GLU A 234 9.66 10.42 7.49
CA GLU A 234 9.35 9.55 6.35
C GLU A 234 7.88 9.61 5.90
N ILE A 235 6.99 10.24 6.68
CA ILE A 235 5.54 10.12 6.48
C ILE A 235 4.84 11.43 6.08
N TYR A 236 5.58 12.52 5.86
CA TYR A 236 5.03 13.76 5.32
C TYR A 236 5.94 14.40 4.26
N ARG A 237 5.40 15.36 3.52
CA ARG A 237 6.07 16.13 2.47
C ARG A 237 5.75 17.62 2.64
N LEU A 238 6.66 18.47 2.16
CA LEU A 238 6.49 19.92 2.15
C LEU A 238 6.62 20.44 0.72
N LEU A 239 5.72 21.35 0.34
CA LEU A 239 5.83 22.14 -0.89
C LEU A 239 6.28 23.56 -0.53
N ASP A 240 7.27 24.11 -1.24
CA ASP A 240 7.59 25.54 -1.19
C ASP A 240 7.22 26.22 -2.53
N PRO A 241 6.18 27.07 -2.56
CA PRO A 241 5.69 27.69 -3.78
C PRO A 241 6.57 28.83 -4.31
N ILE A 242 7.46 29.43 -3.51
CA ILE A 242 8.30 30.58 -3.94
C ILE A 242 9.16 30.20 -5.16
N PHE A 243 9.57 28.93 -5.22
CA PHE A 243 10.43 28.42 -6.28
C PHE A 243 9.69 27.54 -7.29
N ASN A 244 8.35 27.50 -7.28
CA ASN A 244 7.56 26.49 -8.01
C ASN A 244 8.08 25.06 -7.73
N THR A 245 8.60 24.80 -6.53
CA THR A 245 9.19 23.51 -6.19
C THR A 245 8.11 22.48 -5.91
N GLU A 246 8.44 21.21 -6.09
CA GLU A 246 7.55 20.07 -5.85
C GLU A 246 7.46 19.66 -4.37
N PRO A 247 6.47 18.83 -3.97
CA PRO A 247 6.44 18.29 -2.62
C PRO A 247 7.66 17.38 -2.40
N VAL A 248 8.47 17.71 -1.40
CA VAL A 248 9.72 17.02 -1.08
C VAL A 248 9.73 16.54 0.36
N ARG A 249 10.60 15.57 0.63
CA ARG A 249 10.93 15.13 1.99
C ARG A 249 11.51 16.30 2.78
N THR A 250 11.21 16.36 4.07
CA THR A 250 11.82 17.34 4.96
C THR A 250 13.34 17.30 4.88
N ASN A 251 13.94 18.48 4.92
CA ASN A 251 15.37 18.70 4.75
C ASN A 251 15.97 18.34 3.36
N ARG A 252 15.15 18.04 2.32
CA ARG A 252 15.56 17.88 0.91
C ARG A 252 14.94 18.97 0.02
N ARG A 253 15.70 19.53 -0.92
CA ARG A 253 15.21 20.49 -1.92
C ARG A 253 15.57 19.96 -3.30
N LEU A 254 14.59 19.94 -4.19
CA LEU A 254 14.82 19.62 -5.60
C LEU A 254 14.75 20.93 -6.40
N LEU A 255 15.90 21.39 -6.89
CA LEU A 255 15.96 22.53 -7.80
C LEU A 255 15.58 22.04 -9.20
N ASN A 256 14.29 21.90 -9.47
CA ASN A 256 13.84 21.70 -10.84
C ASN A 256 12.45 22.29 -11.03
N ASN A 257 12.25 22.97 -12.15
CA ASN A 257 10.93 23.42 -12.54
C ASN A 257 10.12 22.16 -12.96
N PRO A 258 8.95 21.91 -12.33
CA PRO A 258 8.13 20.72 -12.60
C PRO A 258 7.65 20.60 -14.05
N ALA A 259 7.81 21.65 -14.87
CA ALA A 259 7.54 21.64 -16.30
C ALA A 259 8.63 20.94 -17.15
N TYR A 260 9.78 20.56 -16.57
CA TYR A 260 10.85 19.88 -17.28
C TYR A 260 11.11 18.46 -16.72
N PRO A 261 11.47 17.48 -17.56
CA PRO A 261 11.86 16.15 -17.12
C PRO A 261 13.12 16.20 -16.26
N THR A 262 13.31 15.15 -15.44
CA THR A 262 14.55 14.94 -14.70
C THR A 262 15.62 14.41 -15.65
N THR A 263 16.39 15.29 -16.26
CA THR A 263 17.57 14.96 -17.06
C THR A 263 18.63 16.02 -16.84
N ASN A 264 19.89 15.59 -16.92
CA ASN A 264 21.07 16.45 -16.86
C ASN A 264 21.68 16.64 -18.26
N ASP A 265 20.94 16.29 -19.32
CA ASP A 265 21.34 16.52 -20.70
C ASP A 265 21.47 18.02 -20.98
N GLU A 266 22.72 18.50 -21.09
CA GLU A 266 23.06 19.89 -21.37
C GLU A 266 22.54 20.38 -22.73
N SER A 267 22.14 19.48 -23.63
CA SER A 267 21.55 19.84 -24.93
C SER A 267 20.09 20.32 -24.82
N LEU A 268 19.43 20.08 -23.68
CA LEU A 268 18.07 20.50 -23.40
C LEU A 268 18.04 21.78 -22.54
N PRO A 269 17.31 22.85 -22.92
CA PRO A 269 17.34 24.14 -22.23
C PRO A 269 16.60 24.15 -20.88
N GLY A 270 17.28 23.81 -19.78
CA GLY A 270 16.72 23.87 -18.42
C GLY A 270 17.80 23.83 -17.34
N PRO A 271 17.51 24.22 -16.09
CA PRO A 271 18.47 24.06 -15.00
C PRO A 271 18.76 22.56 -14.80
N PRO A 272 20.02 22.16 -14.60
CA PRO A 272 20.37 20.77 -14.28
C PRO A 272 19.63 20.32 -13.01
N TYR A 273 19.30 19.03 -12.92
CA TYR A 273 18.77 18.44 -11.71
C TYR A 273 19.83 18.53 -10.61
N ASP A 274 19.53 19.30 -9.56
CA ASP A 274 20.38 19.43 -8.39
C ASP A 274 19.63 18.97 -7.13
N ASN A 275 20.18 17.93 -6.49
CA ASN A 275 19.68 17.35 -5.24
C ASN A 275 20.34 18.03 -4.05
N LEU A 276 20.00 19.29 -3.81
CA LEU A 276 20.54 20.03 -2.67
C LEU A 276 19.85 19.63 -1.37
N THR A 277 20.61 19.59 -0.29
CA THR A 277 20.06 19.55 1.08
C THR A 277 19.40 20.89 1.40
N LEU A 278 18.18 20.90 1.97
CA LEU A 278 17.38 22.10 2.30
C LEU A 278 18.11 23.14 3.16
N GLN A 279 19.18 22.74 3.89
CA GLN A 279 19.98 23.65 4.71
C GLN A 279 20.52 24.86 3.94
N ALA A 280 20.58 24.80 2.61
CA ALA A 280 20.97 25.97 1.84
C ALA A 280 19.92 27.09 1.81
N ASN A 281 18.59 26.83 1.86
CA ASN A 281 17.61 27.86 1.46
C ASN A 281 16.13 27.73 1.91
N TYR A 282 15.67 26.73 2.69
CA TYR A 282 14.33 26.86 3.32
C TYR A 282 14.43 27.77 4.52
N GLN A 283 14.19 29.03 4.25
CA GLN A 283 14.14 30.09 5.23
C GLN A 283 12.72 30.63 5.22
N SER A 284 11.79 29.91 5.86
CA SER A 284 10.59 30.60 6.29
C SER A 284 10.87 31.33 7.59
N TRP A 285 10.52 32.61 7.68
CA TRP A 285 10.89 33.47 8.82
C TRP A 285 10.42 32.93 10.19
N ASN A 286 9.41 32.05 10.19
CA ASN A 286 8.87 31.39 11.38
C ASN A 286 9.14 29.86 11.42
N ASP A 287 9.60 29.23 10.34
CA ASP A 287 10.01 27.83 10.31
C ASP A 287 11.30 27.69 9.50
N VAL A 288 12.40 27.56 10.23
CA VAL A 288 13.77 27.46 9.69
C VAL A 288 14.12 26.00 9.33
N SER A 289 13.25 25.04 9.65
CA SER A 289 13.58 23.60 9.69
C SER A 289 12.65 22.68 8.90
N GLY A 290 11.44 23.13 8.55
CA GLY A 290 10.38 22.29 7.98
C GLY A 290 9.80 21.28 8.97
N SER A 291 9.98 21.52 10.27
CA SER A 291 9.63 20.51 11.28
C SER A 291 8.13 20.50 11.58
N PRO A 292 7.50 19.34 11.82
CA PRO A 292 6.05 19.23 11.98
C PRO A 292 5.48 20.06 13.12
N ARG A 293 6.28 20.32 14.18
CA ARG A 293 5.90 21.16 15.31
C ARG A 293 5.32 22.51 14.91
N TRP A 294 5.84 23.12 13.84
CA TRP A 294 5.44 24.45 13.36
C TRP A 294 4.05 24.47 12.74
N PHE A 295 3.54 23.29 12.37
CA PHE A 295 2.25 23.09 11.75
C PHE A 295 1.18 22.61 12.75
N TYR A 296 1.49 22.25 13.99
CA TYR A 296 0.46 21.78 14.94
C TYR A 296 -0.45 22.87 15.51
N THR A 297 -0.01 24.13 15.43
CA THR A 297 -0.75 25.26 16.00
C THR A 297 -1.00 26.31 14.95
N GLN A 298 -2.06 27.09 15.11
CA GLN A 298 -2.33 28.25 14.25
C GLN A 298 -1.29 29.35 14.43
N ALA A 299 -1.35 30.38 13.57
CA ALA A 299 -0.45 31.54 13.69
C ALA A 299 -0.72 32.31 14.99
N GLY A 300 0.34 32.66 15.72
CA GLY A 300 0.26 33.38 17.00
C GLY A 300 0.23 32.48 18.24
N ASP A 301 -0.11 31.20 18.09
CA ASP A 301 -0.10 30.25 19.21
C ASP A 301 1.32 29.71 19.49
N PRO A 302 1.63 29.39 20.75
CA PRO A 302 2.95 28.86 21.13
C PRO A 302 3.20 27.51 20.45
N VAL A 303 4.39 27.35 19.88
CA VAL A 303 4.79 26.13 19.18
C VAL A 303 5.25 25.08 20.20
N PRO A 304 4.81 23.81 20.08
CA PRO A 304 5.27 22.73 20.94
C PRO A 304 6.78 22.54 20.91
N ARG A 305 7.37 22.07 22.02
CA ARG A 305 8.82 21.83 22.12
C ARG A 305 9.27 20.58 21.36
N GLN A 306 8.38 19.60 21.21
CA GLN A 306 8.66 18.31 20.59
C GLN A 306 8.06 18.25 19.18
N ASP A 307 8.71 17.50 18.29
CA ASP A 307 8.23 17.26 16.93
C ASP A 307 7.15 16.19 16.85
N GLY A 308 7.11 15.27 17.81
CA GLY A 308 6.12 14.21 17.86
C GLY A 308 4.75 14.71 18.31
N PHE A 309 3.71 14.02 17.85
CA PHE A 309 2.34 14.19 18.34
C PHE A 309 1.87 12.89 19.02
N ILE A 310 0.86 13.03 19.89
CA ILE A 310 0.23 11.90 20.59
C ILE A 310 -0.69 11.18 19.62
N MET A 311 -0.43 9.90 19.34
CA MET A 311 -1.21 9.13 18.37
C MET A 311 -2.44 8.46 18.98
N ASN A 312 -2.45 8.24 20.30
CA ASN A 312 -3.50 7.48 21.00
C ASN A 312 -3.74 6.12 20.32
N ALA A 313 -2.63 5.44 20.03
CA ALA A 313 -2.60 4.24 19.22
C ALA A 313 -3.19 3.05 19.99
N HIS A 314 -4.12 2.33 19.37
CA HIS A 314 -4.66 1.09 19.92
C HIS A 314 -5.00 0.10 18.80
N LEU A 315 -5.12 -1.17 19.14
CA LEU A 315 -5.65 -2.17 18.23
C LEU A 315 -7.15 -2.34 18.47
N GLU A 316 -7.90 -2.59 17.42
CA GLU A 316 -9.31 -2.95 17.48
C GLU A 316 -9.46 -4.34 16.87
N GLY A 317 -9.83 -5.31 17.71
CA GLY A 317 -9.98 -6.72 17.32
C GLY A 317 -11.44 -7.13 17.27
N ASN A 318 -11.86 -7.82 16.21
CA ASN A 318 -13.19 -8.41 16.12
C ASN A 318 -13.18 -9.83 16.71
N TYR A 319 -13.83 -9.98 17.87
CA TYR A 319 -13.89 -11.20 18.65
C TYR A 319 -15.16 -11.98 18.36
N VAL A 320 -15.08 -13.30 18.34
CA VAL A 320 -16.21 -14.21 18.13
C VAL A 320 -16.44 -15.06 19.36
N TYR A 321 -17.69 -15.09 19.82
CA TYR A 321 -18.17 -15.93 20.90
C TYR A 321 -18.88 -17.15 20.32
N LEU A 322 -18.45 -18.34 20.73
CA LEU A 322 -18.98 -19.61 20.29
C LEU A 322 -19.86 -20.25 21.37
N THR A 323 -20.67 -21.23 20.99
CA THR A 323 -21.38 -22.07 21.98
C THR A 323 -20.42 -23.02 22.69
N GLU A 324 -20.74 -23.40 23.93
CA GLU A 324 -19.93 -24.33 24.74
C GLU A 324 -19.58 -25.63 24.00
N LYS A 325 -20.54 -26.19 23.25
CA LYS A 325 -20.32 -27.42 22.47
C LYS A 325 -19.23 -27.25 21.40
N GLU A 326 -19.18 -26.07 20.80
CA GLU A 326 -18.22 -25.75 19.75
C GLU A 326 -16.86 -25.41 20.35
N GLN A 327 -16.81 -24.64 21.45
CA GLN A 327 -15.59 -24.40 22.22
C GLN A 327 -14.88 -25.72 22.59
N VAL A 328 -15.63 -26.69 23.14
CA VAL A 328 -15.09 -28.02 23.48
C VAL A 328 -14.59 -28.75 22.24
N ALA A 329 -15.26 -28.60 21.10
CA ALA A 329 -14.83 -29.22 19.84
C ALA A 329 -13.53 -28.59 19.31
N PHE A 330 -13.34 -27.28 19.43
CA PHE A 330 -12.10 -26.58 19.04
C PHE A 330 -10.92 -26.95 19.95
N VAL A 331 -11.14 -27.12 21.25
CA VAL A 331 -10.08 -27.54 22.19
C VAL A 331 -9.72 -29.02 22.04
N GLY A 332 -10.71 -29.87 21.78
CA GLY A 332 -10.53 -31.33 21.74
C GLY A 332 -9.98 -31.90 20.43
N ARG A 333 -9.80 -31.07 19.39
CA ARG A 333 -9.34 -31.52 18.06
C ARG A 333 -8.03 -30.85 17.68
N GLU A 334 -7.24 -31.54 16.87
CA GLU A 334 -6.12 -30.91 16.16
C GLU A 334 -6.68 -30.01 15.07
N LEU A 335 -6.30 -28.73 15.09
CA LEU A 335 -6.69 -27.75 14.08
C LEU A 335 -5.47 -27.42 13.23
N THR A 336 -5.66 -27.36 11.91
CA THR A 336 -4.61 -26.95 10.98
C THR A 336 -5.15 -25.81 10.12
N TYR A 337 -4.49 -24.66 10.20
CA TYR A 337 -4.81 -23.48 9.41
C TYR A 337 -3.77 -23.25 8.32
N LEU A 338 -4.21 -22.77 7.17
CA LEU A 338 -3.32 -22.25 6.14
C LEU A 338 -2.83 -20.87 6.57
N VAL A 339 -1.53 -20.62 6.47
CA VAL A 339 -0.92 -19.32 6.75
C VAL A 339 -0.13 -18.88 5.53
N HIS A 340 -0.38 -17.66 5.08
CA HIS A 340 0.41 -17.01 4.02
C HIS A 340 1.53 -16.22 4.68
N GLN A 341 2.77 -16.56 4.39
CA GLN A 341 3.96 -15.85 4.86
C GLN A 341 4.57 -15.06 3.70
N VAL A 342 5.26 -13.98 4.00
CA VAL A 342 5.84 -13.10 2.98
C VAL A 342 7.33 -12.96 3.26
N GLN A 343 8.16 -13.27 2.26
CA GLN A 343 9.60 -13.05 2.30
C GLN A 343 9.92 -11.88 1.37
N THR A 344 10.71 -10.93 1.86
CA THR A 344 11.03 -9.68 1.14
C THR A 344 12.51 -9.63 0.81
N PHE A 345 12.85 -9.33 -0.45
CA PHE A 345 14.22 -9.17 -0.93
C PHE A 345 14.36 -7.82 -1.62
N THR A 346 15.44 -7.09 -1.33
CA THR A 346 15.73 -5.78 -1.91
C THR A 346 17.11 -5.78 -2.55
N PHE A 347 17.20 -5.23 -3.76
CA PHE A 347 18.41 -5.23 -4.58
C PHE A 347 18.68 -3.80 -5.07
N PRO A 348 19.70 -3.12 -4.54
CA PRO A 348 19.96 -1.73 -4.89
C PRO A 348 20.72 -1.60 -6.21
N SER A 349 20.54 -0.46 -6.88
CA SER A 349 21.39 0.02 -7.98
C SER A 349 21.55 -0.94 -9.16
N ILE A 350 20.43 -1.47 -9.68
CA ILE A 350 20.40 -2.34 -10.86
C ILE A 350 20.28 -1.49 -12.14
N THR A 351 21.30 -1.52 -12.99
CA THR A 351 21.36 -0.72 -14.23
C THR A 351 21.40 -1.54 -15.51
N GLY A 352 21.40 -2.87 -15.41
CA GLY A 352 21.47 -3.79 -16.55
C GLY A 352 20.96 -5.18 -16.22
N LEU A 353 21.07 -6.09 -17.19
CA LEU A 353 20.63 -7.47 -17.03
C LEU A 353 21.35 -8.14 -15.86
N THR A 354 20.60 -8.48 -14.82
CA THR A 354 21.14 -9.00 -13.56
C THR A 354 20.29 -10.16 -13.06
N ARG A 355 20.93 -11.17 -12.49
CA ARG A 355 20.27 -12.28 -11.78
C ARG A 355 20.17 -11.94 -10.31
N LEU A 356 18.95 -11.94 -9.80
CA LEU A 356 18.66 -11.69 -8.39
C LEU A 356 18.47 -13.02 -7.69
N ASP A 357 19.34 -13.33 -6.73
CA ASP A 357 19.25 -14.56 -5.95
C ASP A 357 18.13 -14.45 -4.91
N LEU A 358 17.11 -15.29 -5.04
CA LEU A 358 15.98 -15.37 -4.13
C LEU A 358 16.17 -16.60 -3.24
N ASP A 359 16.71 -16.40 -2.04
CA ASP A 359 16.85 -17.46 -1.03
C ASP A 359 15.51 -17.72 -0.33
N VAL A 360 14.53 -18.20 -1.11
CA VAL A 360 13.16 -18.40 -0.68
C VAL A 360 12.93 -19.85 -0.31
N HIS A 361 12.37 -20.09 0.86
CA HIS A 361 11.94 -21.41 1.30
C HIS A 361 10.41 -21.51 1.38
N GLY A 362 9.87 -22.71 1.09
CA GLY A 362 8.45 -23.00 1.18
C GLY A 362 7.75 -23.20 -0.16
N LEU A 363 6.43 -23.16 -0.12
CA LEU A 363 5.57 -23.28 -1.29
C LEU A 363 5.18 -21.89 -1.79
N ILE A 364 5.83 -21.38 -2.82
CA ILE A 364 5.52 -20.06 -3.37
C ILE A 364 4.20 -20.10 -4.13
N SER A 365 3.28 -19.20 -3.82
CA SER A 365 2.02 -18.99 -4.55
C SER A 365 2.18 -17.93 -5.65
N ARG A 366 2.87 -16.83 -5.34
CA ARG A 366 3.18 -15.75 -6.29
C ARG A 366 4.43 -14.95 -5.89
N LEU A 367 5.00 -14.28 -6.88
CA LEU A 367 5.98 -13.21 -6.72
C LEU A 367 5.35 -11.88 -7.13
N VAL A 368 5.54 -10.85 -6.32
CA VAL A 368 5.20 -9.47 -6.66
C VAL A 368 6.49 -8.66 -6.58
N PHE A 369 6.86 -7.98 -7.66
CA PHE A 369 8.12 -7.26 -7.72
C PHE A 369 7.95 -5.94 -8.47
N PHE A 370 8.84 -4.99 -8.19
CA PHE A 370 8.85 -3.70 -8.86
C PHE A 370 10.23 -3.04 -8.74
N GLY A 371 10.52 -2.18 -9.71
CA GLY A 371 11.63 -1.23 -9.61
C GLY A 371 11.15 0.06 -8.95
N ARG A 372 12.06 0.79 -8.32
CA ARG A 372 11.81 2.13 -7.79
C ARG A 372 13.05 2.99 -7.98
N ARG A 373 12.86 4.27 -8.29
CA ARG A 373 13.95 5.26 -8.29
C ARG A 373 14.41 5.57 -6.86
N THR A 374 15.71 5.60 -6.59
CA THR A 374 16.24 5.94 -5.26
C THR A 374 15.76 7.31 -4.74
N ASP A 375 15.64 8.30 -5.63
CA ASP A 375 15.19 9.66 -5.28
C ASP A 375 13.72 9.75 -4.85
N ALA A 376 12.89 8.76 -5.21
CA ALA A 376 11.48 8.70 -4.80
C ALA A 376 11.34 8.63 -3.28
N ILE A 377 12.13 7.77 -2.62
CA ILE A 377 12.12 7.68 -1.15
C ILE A 377 12.99 8.77 -0.56
N GLU A 378 14.25 8.86 -1.00
CA GLU A 378 15.24 9.68 -0.29
C GLU A 378 14.94 11.17 -0.33
N SER A 379 14.40 11.67 -1.45
CA SER A 379 14.15 13.09 -1.68
C SER A 379 12.67 13.47 -1.64
N ARG A 380 11.75 12.53 -1.88
CA ARG A 380 10.31 12.86 -2.07
C ARG A 380 9.35 12.16 -1.11
N ASN A 381 9.77 11.15 -0.34
CA ASN A 381 8.87 10.28 0.44
C ASN A 381 7.71 9.74 -0.41
N ASP A 382 8.00 9.38 -1.67
CA ASP A 382 7.03 8.90 -2.65
C ASP A 382 7.08 7.39 -2.83
N TYR A 383 6.39 6.68 -1.93
CA TYR A 383 6.39 5.22 -1.89
C TYR A 383 5.50 4.57 -2.96
N ILE A 384 4.40 5.23 -3.34
CA ILE A 384 3.43 4.65 -4.29
C ILE A 384 3.89 4.73 -5.74
N ASN A 385 4.80 5.66 -6.05
CA ASN A 385 5.33 5.82 -7.40
C ASN A 385 6.48 4.82 -7.63
N LEU A 386 6.20 3.77 -8.37
CA LEU A 386 7.15 2.73 -8.76
C LEU A 386 7.58 2.89 -10.23
N SER A 387 7.29 4.05 -10.81
CA SER A 387 7.57 4.34 -12.21
C SER A 387 8.91 5.06 -12.35
N ASN A 388 9.45 5.04 -13.55
CA ASN A 388 10.58 5.87 -13.92
C ASN A 388 10.14 7.34 -14.10
N TRP A 389 8.83 7.62 -14.19
CA TRP A 389 8.32 8.98 -14.22
C TRP A 389 8.39 9.63 -12.85
N LYS A 390 8.78 10.91 -12.85
CA LYS A 390 8.77 11.72 -11.63
C LYS A 390 7.34 11.85 -11.08
N TYR A 391 6.36 12.07 -11.95
CA TYR A 391 4.95 12.12 -11.60
C TYR A 391 4.20 11.05 -12.38
N LEU A 392 3.47 10.18 -11.68
CA LEU A 392 2.75 9.09 -12.31
C LEU A 392 1.59 9.60 -13.19
N ASN A 393 1.06 10.78 -12.87
CA ASN A 393 -0.02 11.44 -13.60
C ASN A 393 0.42 12.33 -14.77
N GLN A 394 1.72 12.52 -14.98
CA GLN A 394 2.24 13.36 -16.05
C GLN A 394 3.47 12.72 -16.67
N ALA A 395 3.34 12.30 -17.92
CA ALA A 395 4.47 11.83 -18.70
C ALA A 395 5.53 12.95 -18.81
N PRO A 396 6.84 12.62 -18.75
CA PRO A 396 7.90 13.58 -18.97
C PRO A 396 7.71 14.28 -20.32
N TYR A 397 7.64 15.60 -20.28
CA TYR A 397 7.30 16.42 -21.44
C TYR A 397 8.29 17.57 -21.54
N TRP A 398 8.88 17.76 -22.72
CA TRP A 398 9.76 18.89 -22.99
C TRP A 398 9.10 19.82 -24.01
N PRO A 399 8.66 21.04 -23.66
CA PRO A 399 8.00 21.92 -24.61
C PRO A 399 8.95 22.30 -25.76
N MET A 400 8.45 22.29 -27.01
CA MET A 400 9.23 22.85 -28.12
C MET A 400 9.52 24.34 -27.88
N PRO A 401 10.76 24.81 -28.09
CA PRO A 401 11.12 26.21 -27.92
C PRO A 401 10.56 27.07 -29.06
N ALA A 402 9.25 27.30 -29.06
CA ALA A 402 8.53 28.37 -29.76
C ALA A 402 7.05 28.34 -29.34
N GLY A 403 6.49 29.49 -28.99
CA GLY A 403 5.11 29.67 -28.49
C GLY A 403 4.02 29.32 -29.51
N SER A 404 3.84 28.03 -29.81
CA SER A 404 2.68 27.54 -30.53
C SER A 404 1.43 27.83 -29.68
N PRO A 405 0.41 28.51 -30.24
CA PRO A 405 -0.87 28.71 -29.55
C PRO A 405 -1.66 27.40 -29.40
N ILE A 406 -1.17 26.31 -30.01
CA ILE A 406 -1.75 24.98 -29.97
C ILE A 406 -0.87 24.09 -29.08
N PRO A 407 -1.46 23.29 -28.16
CA PRO A 407 -0.74 22.25 -27.43
C PRO A 407 0.04 21.34 -28.39
N ASN A 408 1.33 21.11 -28.10
CA ASN A 408 2.18 20.21 -28.88
C ASN A 408 2.62 19.01 -28.04
N SER A 409 3.17 17.99 -28.68
CA SER A 409 3.68 16.77 -28.03
C SER A 409 5.11 16.90 -27.48
N GLY A 410 5.74 18.06 -27.64
CA GLY A 410 7.07 18.33 -27.10
C GLY A 410 8.21 17.67 -27.89
N LEU A 411 9.44 17.82 -27.38
CA LEU A 411 10.62 17.09 -27.83
C LEU A 411 10.63 15.68 -27.24
N LEU A 412 11.22 14.73 -27.98
CA LEU A 412 11.46 13.38 -27.47
C LEU A 412 12.48 13.45 -26.33
N VAL A 413 12.07 12.95 -25.16
CA VAL A 413 12.96 12.80 -24.00
C VAL A 413 13.48 11.36 -24.00
N SER A 414 14.79 11.19 -24.16
CA SER A 414 15.43 9.86 -24.05
C SER A 414 15.31 9.31 -22.62
N TYR A 415 15.27 7.98 -22.47
CA TYR A 415 15.19 7.30 -21.17
C TYR A 415 13.96 7.65 -20.31
N ALA A 416 12.88 8.14 -20.95
CA ALA A 416 11.66 8.62 -20.29
C ALA A 416 10.48 7.64 -20.34
N GLN A 417 10.73 6.35 -20.57
CA GLN A 417 9.72 5.30 -20.44
C GLN A 417 9.08 5.30 -19.04
N ARG A 418 7.83 4.85 -18.91
CA ARG A 418 7.13 4.74 -17.62
C ARG A 418 7.70 3.61 -16.77
N ASP A 419 7.85 2.43 -17.36
CA ASP A 419 8.28 1.24 -16.66
C ASP A 419 9.79 1.26 -16.41
N ILE A 420 10.19 0.88 -15.21
CA ILE A 420 11.60 0.67 -14.90
C ILE A 420 12.05 -0.68 -15.46
N LEU A 421 11.20 -1.70 -15.35
CA LEU A 421 11.45 -3.00 -15.94
C LEU A 421 11.29 -2.95 -17.46
N ARG A 422 12.24 -3.53 -18.18
CA ARG A 422 12.12 -3.83 -19.61
C ARG A 422 11.66 -5.26 -19.82
N ALA A 423 12.32 -6.21 -19.17
CA ALA A 423 11.99 -7.63 -19.26
C ALA A 423 12.43 -8.42 -18.02
N ALA A 424 11.78 -9.56 -17.75
CA ALA A 424 12.16 -10.47 -16.67
C ALA A 424 11.87 -11.93 -17.00
N ARG A 425 12.57 -12.85 -16.32
CA ARG A 425 12.29 -14.30 -16.30
C ARG A 425 12.72 -14.94 -14.99
N LEU A 426 12.13 -16.10 -14.70
CA LEU A 426 12.51 -16.93 -13.55
C LEU A 426 13.41 -18.09 -13.99
N LEU A 427 14.54 -18.24 -13.29
CA LEU A 427 15.49 -19.33 -13.44
C LEU A 427 15.43 -20.24 -12.20
N LEU A 428 15.38 -21.55 -12.42
CA LEU A 428 15.37 -22.57 -11.38
C LEU A 428 16.54 -23.52 -11.62
N ALA A 429 17.54 -23.51 -10.73
CA ALA A 429 18.78 -24.26 -10.86
C ALA A 429 19.45 -24.06 -12.25
N GLY A 430 19.45 -22.82 -12.74
CA GLY A 430 19.99 -22.43 -14.04
C GLY A 430 19.09 -22.70 -15.25
N ASN A 431 17.94 -23.38 -15.08
CA ASN A 431 16.99 -23.62 -16.16
C ASN A 431 15.88 -22.56 -16.19
N GLU A 432 15.48 -22.15 -17.39
CA GLU A 432 14.38 -21.20 -17.57
C GLU A 432 13.03 -21.87 -17.30
N LEU A 433 12.29 -21.38 -16.31
CA LEU A 433 10.89 -21.79 -16.11
C LEU A 433 9.99 -21.16 -17.19
N GLN A 434 10.32 -19.92 -17.57
CA GLN A 434 9.60 -19.13 -18.55
C GLN A 434 10.59 -18.33 -19.39
N GLU A 435 10.27 -18.13 -20.67
CA GLU A 435 11.05 -17.25 -21.54
C GLU A 435 11.04 -15.80 -21.05
N LEU A 436 12.04 -15.03 -21.46
CA LEU A 436 12.13 -13.61 -21.16
C LEU A 436 10.89 -12.87 -21.69
N ARG A 437 10.10 -12.29 -20.80
CA ARG A 437 8.90 -11.50 -21.14
C ARG A 437 9.10 -10.04 -20.78
N ASP A 438 8.39 -9.17 -21.47
CA ASP A 438 8.39 -7.73 -21.24
C ASP A 438 7.58 -7.35 -19.99
N ALA A 439 7.75 -6.10 -19.54
CA ALA A 439 7.07 -5.61 -18.34
C ALA A 439 5.53 -5.65 -18.43
N THR A 440 4.96 -5.43 -19.62
CA THR A 440 3.50 -5.42 -19.81
C THR A 440 2.86 -6.78 -19.57
N TYR A 441 3.60 -7.87 -19.85
CA TYR A 441 3.17 -9.21 -19.52
C TYR A 441 2.91 -9.36 -18.01
N PHE A 442 3.84 -8.90 -17.16
CA PHE A 442 3.74 -9.07 -15.72
C PHE A 442 2.80 -8.07 -15.05
N GLU A 443 2.68 -6.85 -15.57
CA GLU A 443 1.82 -5.80 -15.01
C GLU A 443 0.35 -5.97 -15.44
N VAL A 444 0.10 -6.23 -16.73
CA VAL A 444 -1.24 -6.22 -17.31
C VAL A 444 -1.77 -7.62 -17.55
N GLN A 445 -1.00 -8.47 -18.26
CA GLN A 445 -1.52 -9.77 -18.69
C GLN A 445 -1.69 -10.74 -17.52
N THR A 446 -0.70 -10.88 -16.65
CA THR A 446 -0.80 -11.73 -15.46
C THR A 446 -1.89 -11.22 -14.52
N ALA A 447 -1.93 -9.91 -14.27
CA ALA A 447 -2.94 -9.32 -13.42
C ALA A 447 -4.37 -9.57 -13.94
N PHE A 448 -4.59 -9.42 -15.25
CA PHE A 448 -5.88 -9.70 -15.89
C PHE A 448 -6.31 -11.17 -15.76
N LYS A 449 -5.35 -12.11 -15.80
CA LYS A 449 -5.65 -13.55 -15.79
C LYS A 449 -5.83 -14.13 -14.39
N ASN A 450 -5.03 -13.67 -13.42
CA ASN A 450 -4.82 -14.39 -12.17
C ASN A 450 -5.16 -13.60 -10.90
N THR A 451 -5.44 -12.29 -11.01
CA THR A 451 -5.77 -11.45 -9.85
C THR A 451 -7.07 -10.69 -10.04
N GLU A 452 -7.68 -10.28 -8.93
CA GLU A 452 -8.92 -9.47 -8.95
C GLU A 452 -8.68 -7.96 -8.84
N GLY A 453 -7.48 -7.54 -8.46
CA GLY A 453 -7.20 -6.15 -8.13
C GLY A 453 -7.08 -5.23 -9.33
N LEU A 454 -6.39 -4.12 -9.11
CA LEU A 454 -6.44 -2.98 -10.00
C LEU A 454 -5.59 -3.13 -11.27
N GLY A 455 -4.60 -4.02 -11.29
CA GLY A 455 -3.63 -4.14 -12.39
C GLY A 455 -2.97 -2.78 -12.68
N ALA A 456 -2.93 -2.36 -13.95
CA ALA A 456 -2.45 -1.05 -14.38
C ALA A 456 -3.46 0.11 -14.18
N ALA A 457 -4.35 0.03 -13.17
CA ALA A 457 -5.33 1.09 -12.91
C ALA A 457 -4.66 2.43 -12.60
N GLY A 458 -5.34 3.51 -12.97
CA GLY A 458 -4.80 4.87 -12.93
C GLY A 458 -4.34 5.36 -14.30
N LEU A 459 -3.89 4.48 -15.21
CA LEU A 459 -3.56 4.85 -16.60
C LEU A 459 -4.78 4.87 -17.54
N HIS A 460 -5.83 4.13 -17.19
CA HIS A 460 -7.11 4.22 -17.88
C HIS A 460 -8.00 5.25 -17.17
N THR A 461 -8.53 6.20 -17.93
CA THR A 461 -9.43 7.24 -17.43
C THR A 461 -10.66 6.60 -16.77
N GLY A 462 -10.80 6.78 -15.46
CA GLY A 462 -11.83 6.16 -14.62
C GLY A 462 -11.86 6.74 -13.20
N SER A 463 -12.48 6.02 -12.25
CA SER A 463 -12.72 6.48 -10.86
C SER A 463 -11.46 6.70 -10.00
N LEU A 464 -10.28 6.24 -10.44
CA LEU A 464 -9.01 6.37 -9.72
C LEU A 464 -7.99 7.14 -10.56
N ARG A 465 -7.26 8.06 -9.92
CA ARG A 465 -6.17 8.80 -10.55
C ARG A 465 -4.88 7.96 -10.50
N PRO A 466 -3.90 8.20 -11.39
CA PRO A 466 -2.58 7.57 -11.30
C PRO A 466 -1.97 7.67 -9.90
N ASN A 467 -1.97 8.86 -9.30
CA ASN A 467 -1.42 9.10 -7.94
C ASN A 467 -2.23 8.44 -6.79
N ASP A 468 -3.34 7.77 -7.10
CA ASP A 468 -4.18 7.09 -6.11
C ASP A 468 -3.88 5.58 -6.04
N VAL A 469 -2.96 5.10 -6.88
CA VAL A 469 -2.64 3.68 -7.07
C VAL A 469 -1.13 3.50 -6.96
N MET A 470 -0.70 2.47 -6.23
CA MET A 470 0.71 2.08 -6.18
C MET A 470 1.08 1.32 -7.47
N GLY A 471 2.06 1.82 -8.23
CA GLY A 471 2.42 1.17 -9.49
C GLY A 471 3.50 1.89 -10.30
N PRO A 472 4.01 1.26 -11.37
CA PRO A 472 3.71 -0.09 -11.85
C PRO A 472 4.22 -1.21 -10.94
N MET A 473 3.41 -2.27 -10.78
CA MET A 473 3.80 -3.50 -10.06
C MET A 473 3.75 -4.69 -11.01
N TYR A 474 4.75 -5.56 -10.92
CA TYR A 474 4.88 -6.75 -11.75
C TYR A 474 4.52 -7.98 -10.94
N GLN A 475 3.70 -8.85 -11.51
CA GLN A 475 3.24 -10.06 -10.84
C GLN A 475 3.58 -11.30 -11.65
N MET A 476 4.05 -12.33 -10.96
CA MET A 476 4.26 -13.65 -11.51
C MET A 476 3.61 -14.68 -10.58
N THR A 477 2.52 -15.28 -11.04
CA THR A 477 1.66 -16.14 -10.22
C THR A 477 1.82 -17.60 -10.61
N PHE A 478 1.91 -18.48 -9.62
CA PHE A 478 1.88 -19.94 -9.83
C PHE A 478 0.49 -20.53 -9.54
N GLY A 479 -0.33 -19.82 -8.78
CA GLY A 479 -1.74 -20.14 -8.56
C GLY A 479 -2.63 -19.70 -9.72
N LEU A 480 -3.73 -20.43 -9.96
CA LEU A 480 -4.75 -20.04 -10.95
C LEU A 480 -5.50 -18.78 -10.51
N ASN A 481 -5.80 -18.67 -9.22
CA ASN A 481 -6.40 -17.49 -8.60
C ASN A 481 -5.49 -17.08 -7.43
N ALA A 482 -4.74 -16.00 -7.61
CA ALA A 482 -3.74 -15.55 -6.65
C ALA A 482 -4.28 -14.55 -5.61
N SER A 483 -5.47 -13.97 -5.86
CA SER A 483 -6.15 -13.09 -4.91
C SER A 483 -7.07 -13.84 -3.94
N ASP A 484 -7.39 -15.12 -4.22
CA ASP A 484 -8.12 -15.99 -3.30
C ASP A 484 -7.16 -16.69 -2.34
N HIS A 485 -7.15 -16.19 -1.11
CA HIS A 485 -6.29 -16.68 -0.03
C HIS A 485 -6.91 -17.86 0.74
N GLY A 486 -8.18 -18.19 0.51
CA GLY A 486 -8.87 -19.28 1.21
C GLY A 486 -8.54 -20.66 0.64
N GLN A 487 -8.31 -20.74 -0.68
CA GLN A 487 -8.12 -22.01 -1.40
C GLN A 487 -6.87 -21.98 -2.28
N PRO A 488 -5.83 -22.77 -1.95
CA PRO A 488 -4.65 -22.91 -2.81
C PRO A 488 -5.04 -23.45 -4.19
N SER A 489 -4.49 -22.83 -5.24
CA SER A 489 -4.82 -23.12 -6.64
C SER A 489 -3.59 -23.36 -7.54
N GLY A 490 -2.41 -23.55 -6.94
CA GLY A 490 -1.14 -23.80 -7.62
C GLY A 490 0.03 -23.21 -6.84
N THR A 491 1.14 -23.95 -6.75
CA THR A 491 2.35 -23.51 -6.02
C THR A 491 3.63 -24.07 -6.65
N LEU A 492 4.74 -23.39 -6.40
CA LEU A 492 6.09 -23.86 -6.70
C LEU A 492 6.82 -24.18 -5.39
N ASN A 493 7.30 -25.42 -5.24
CA ASN A 493 8.05 -25.82 -4.05
C ASN A 493 9.53 -25.45 -4.18
N THR A 494 9.94 -24.34 -3.57
CA THR A 494 11.34 -23.87 -3.64
C THR A 494 12.26 -24.55 -2.63
N SER A 495 11.73 -25.17 -1.57
CA SER A 495 12.54 -25.99 -0.65
C SER A 495 13.18 -27.21 -1.32
N ARG A 496 12.75 -27.57 -2.53
CA ARG A 496 13.33 -28.66 -3.34
C ARG A 496 14.24 -28.16 -4.46
N ILE A 497 14.37 -26.85 -4.62
CA ILE A 497 15.14 -26.21 -5.68
C ILE A 497 16.34 -25.55 -5.02
N ARG A 498 17.54 -25.88 -5.52
CA ARG A 498 18.79 -25.39 -4.91
C ARG A 498 18.97 -23.88 -5.04
N GLU A 499 18.52 -23.31 -6.16
CA GLU A 499 18.77 -21.94 -6.54
C GLU A 499 17.58 -21.41 -7.33
N VAL A 500 16.96 -20.35 -6.82
CA VAL A 500 15.83 -19.66 -7.44
C VAL A 500 16.30 -18.24 -7.74
N GLN A 501 16.32 -17.88 -9.01
CA GLN A 501 16.82 -16.57 -9.45
C GLN A 501 15.79 -15.86 -10.30
N LEU A 502 15.54 -14.59 -9.99
CA LEU A 502 14.79 -13.70 -10.86
C LEU A 502 15.78 -12.91 -11.71
N GLU A 503 15.86 -13.21 -12.99
CA GLU A 503 16.67 -12.42 -13.92
C GLU A 503 15.85 -11.26 -14.43
N ILE A 504 16.32 -10.04 -14.15
CA ILE A 504 15.65 -8.79 -14.53
C ILE A 504 16.53 -7.97 -15.47
N GLN A 505 15.88 -7.31 -16.41
CA GLN A 505 16.47 -6.32 -17.29
C GLN A 505 15.70 -5.01 -17.09
N PRO A 506 16.27 -4.01 -16.40
CA PRO A 506 15.71 -2.67 -16.40
C PRO A 506 15.91 -2.01 -17.78
N TRP A 507 15.19 -0.93 -18.02
CA TRP A 507 15.54 -0.01 -19.10
C TRP A 507 16.84 0.71 -18.79
N ASP A 508 17.53 1.14 -19.85
CA ASP A 508 18.73 1.95 -19.71
C ASP A 508 18.39 3.25 -18.98
N LEU A 509 19.25 3.62 -18.05
CA LEU A 509 19.16 4.85 -17.28
C LEU A 509 20.02 5.92 -17.95
N ASP A 510 19.55 7.17 -18.00
CA ASP A 510 20.37 8.30 -18.46
C ASP A 510 21.65 8.35 -17.60
N PRO A 511 22.87 8.29 -18.20
CA PRO A 511 24.14 8.29 -17.47
C PRO A 511 24.33 9.47 -16.52
N TYR A 512 23.63 10.58 -16.77
CA TYR A 512 23.67 11.77 -15.93
C TYR A 512 22.58 11.79 -14.86
N SER A 513 21.79 10.71 -14.73
CA SER A 513 20.73 10.60 -13.72
C SER A 513 21.32 10.63 -12.30
N PRO A 514 20.75 11.42 -11.39
CA PRO A 514 21.19 11.51 -9.99
C PRO A 514 20.53 10.45 -9.08
N PHE A 515 19.87 9.46 -9.66
CA PHE A 515 19.21 8.36 -8.97
C PHE A 515 19.58 7.03 -9.62
N ALA A 516 19.33 5.93 -8.95
CA ALA A 516 19.47 4.57 -9.50
C ALA A 516 18.14 3.83 -9.40
N TYR A 517 18.07 2.61 -9.96
CA TYR A 517 16.91 1.73 -9.80
C TYR A 517 17.18 0.68 -8.73
N ASP A 518 16.31 0.63 -7.73
CA ASP A 518 16.28 -0.41 -6.72
C ASP A 518 15.10 -1.35 -7.00
N PHE A 519 15.32 -2.66 -6.90
CA PHE A 519 14.27 -3.66 -7.09
C PHE A 519 13.89 -4.31 -5.76
N THR A 520 12.58 -4.39 -5.51
CA THR A 520 12.02 -5.13 -4.38
C THR A 520 11.22 -6.31 -4.90
N VAL A 521 11.41 -7.48 -4.30
CA VAL A 521 10.71 -8.73 -4.61
C VAL A 521 10.04 -9.25 -3.34
N TYR A 522 8.72 -9.42 -3.40
CA TYR A 522 7.91 -10.09 -2.39
C TYR A 522 7.56 -11.49 -2.87
N CYS A 523 7.91 -12.48 -2.06
CA CYS A 523 7.61 -13.88 -2.29
C CYS A 523 6.54 -14.31 -1.29
N GLU A 524 5.35 -14.62 -1.77
CA GLU A 524 4.27 -15.13 -0.93
C GLU A 524 4.34 -16.65 -0.87
N THR A 525 4.43 -17.18 0.34
CA THR A 525 4.66 -18.61 0.62
C THR A 525 3.57 -19.18 1.51
N LEU A 526 3.13 -20.40 1.21
CA LEU A 526 2.17 -21.12 2.04
C LEU A 526 2.89 -21.92 3.12
N ASN A 527 2.33 -21.85 4.32
CA ASN A 527 2.67 -22.71 5.45
C ASN A 527 1.40 -23.15 6.17
N THR A 528 1.55 -24.02 7.16
CA THR A 528 0.44 -24.47 8.01
C THR A 528 0.71 -24.14 9.46
N LEU A 529 -0.30 -23.68 10.19
CA LEU A 529 -0.24 -23.50 11.63
C LEU A 529 -1.06 -24.60 12.28
N LYS A 530 -0.41 -25.45 13.07
CA LYS A 530 -1.05 -26.54 13.80
C LYS A 530 -1.29 -26.13 15.23
N LEU A 531 -2.51 -26.37 15.73
CA LEU A 531 -2.90 -26.13 17.10
C LEU A 531 -3.31 -27.46 17.74
N MET A 532 -2.66 -27.80 18.85
CA MET A 532 -2.95 -29.00 19.63
C MET A 532 -2.55 -28.78 21.09
N ASN A 533 -3.33 -29.31 22.04
CA ASN A 533 -3.03 -29.31 23.47
C ASN A 533 -2.73 -27.92 24.05
N GLY A 534 -3.43 -26.89 23.58
CA GLY A 534 -3.25 -25.51 24.06
C GLY A 534 -2.05 -24.77 23.46
N MET A 535 -1.29 -25.40 22.56
CA MET A 535 -0.09 -24.83 21.93
C MET A 535 -0.30 -24.71 20.43
N ALA A 536 0.50 -23.83 19.80
CA ALA A 536 0.59 -23.73 18.35
C ALA A 536 2.03 -23.82 17.87
N GLY A 537 2.20 -24.39 16.68
CA GLY A 537 3.47 -24.47 15.98
C GLY A 537 3.28 -24.42 14.48
N LEU A 538 4.24 -23.80 13.79
CA LEU A 538 4.32 -23.87 12.34
C LEU A 538 4.62 -25.31 11.90
N GLY A 539 3.98 -25.76 10.84
CA GLY A 539 4.16 -27.10 10.28
C GLY A 539 5.53 -27.26 9.60
N PHE A 540 6.07 -26.17 9.06
CA PHE A 540 7.40 -26.13 8.45
C PHE A 540 8.19 -24.94 8.97
N ALA A 541 9.45 -25.16 9.32
CA ALA A 541 10.40 -24.08 9.55
C ALA A 541 10.79 -23.47 8.19
N ILE A 542 10.86 -22.14 8.15
CA ILE A 542 11.45 -21.39 7.03
C ILE A 542 12.94 -21.28 7.29
#